data_AF-A0A1V1P5P0-F1
#
_entry.id   AF-A0A1V1P5P0-F1
#
_cell.length_a   1.000
_cell.length_b   1.000
_cell.length_c   1.000
_cell.angle_alpha   90.00
_cell.angle_beta   90.00
_cell.angle_gamma   90.00
#
_symmetry.space_group_name_H-M   'P 1'
#
loop_
_entity.id
_entity.type
_entity.pdbx_description
1 polymer ?
#
loop_
_entity_poly.entity_id
_entity_poly.type
_entity_poly.pdbx_seq_one_letter_code
_entity_poly.pdbx_strand_id
1 'polypeptide(L)'
;MPLTAANGDFDAMTITMTSVGRTSVSNSIQLTTSTPFYAFTAQAQSLTSLIDPGESFNYTIQIQNTGNAVDTYLLTCQGALYPSIFRNASDSADITQITINASETDTFIVQVTLPLTSTNGGFDAITITMTSDGRTSISDSIELTTSTPLYSFTTQAQSLTATLNPGESKLKIQAQQQIHIY
;
A
#
# COMPACT_ATOMS: atom_id res chain seq x y z
N MET A 1 -3.76 -11.40 34.70
CA MET A 1 -4.85 -11.29 33.71
C MET A 1 -4.86 -12.57 32.87
N PRO A 2 -6.02 -13.13 32.53
CA PRO A 2 -6.09 -14.35 31.71
C PRO A 2 -5.67 -14.07 30.26
N LEU A 3 -5.12 -15.09 29.59
CA LEU A 3 -4.52 -15.03 28.25
C LEU A 3 -5.56 -14.95 27.10
N THR A 4 -6.81 -14.58 27.38
CA THR A 4 -7.96 -14.72 26.45
C THR A 4 -8.85 -13.47 26.33
N ALA A 5 -8.47 -12.34 26.92
CA ALA A 5 -9.29 -11.14 26.87
C ALA A 5 -9.45 -10.63 25.43
N ALA A 6 -10.66 -10.22 25.07
CA ALA A 6 -10.96 -9.66 23.75
C ALA A 6 -10.25 -8.31 23.52
N ASN A 7 -10.26 -7.84 22.27
CA ASN A 7 -9.73 -6.53 21.91
C ASN A 7 -10.60 -5.43 22.56
N GLY A 8 -10.04 -4.60 23.44
CA GLY A 8 -10.81 -3.60 24.18
C GLY A 8 -11.80 -4.16 25.20
N ASP A 9 -11.54 -5.35 25.74
CA ASP A 9 -12.34 -5.97 26.79
C ASP A 9 -12.32 -5.13 28.08
N PHE A 10 -13.40 -5.19 28.85
CA PHE A 10 -13.61 -4.36 30.03
C PHE A 10 -14.25 -5.15 31.17
N ASP A 11 -13.75 -4.92 32.39
CA ASP A 11 -14.31 -5.46 33.62
C ASP A 11 -14.61 -4.32 34.60
N ALA A 12 -15.72 -4.46 35.34
CA ALA A 12 -16.17 -3.48 36.33
C ALA A 12 -16.56 -4.18 37.63
N MET A 13 -15.99 -3.70 38.73
CA MET A 13 -16.33 -4.13 40.08
C MET A 13 -16.95 -2.97 40.87
N THR A 14 -18.13 -3.20 41.44
CA THR A 14 -18.79 -2.24 42.35
C THR A 14 -18.53 -2.65 43.80
N ILE A 15 -17.93 -1.74 44.59
CA ILE A 15 -17.79 -1.88 46.04
C ILE A 15 -18.89 -1.07 46.70
N THR A 16 -19.79 -1.73 47.41
CA THR A 16 -20.87 -1.08 48.16
C THR A 16 -20.59 -1.11 49.65
N MET A 17 -20.56 0.06 50.29
CA MET A 17 -20.47 0.22 51.74
C MET A 17 -21.85 0.58 52.27
N THR A 18 -22.41 -0.26 53.15
CA THR A 18 -23.73 -0.03 53.76
C THR A 18 -23.58 0.11 55.27
N SER A 19 -24.20 1.14 55.85
CA SER A 19 -24.19 1.34 57.31
C SER A 19 -24.95 0.20 58.01
N VAL A 20 -24.30 -0.43 58.99
CA VAL A 20 -24.86 -1.56 59.76
C VAL A 20 -26.09 -1.12 60.58
N GLY A 21 -26.08 0.10 61.12
CA GLY A 21 -27.15 0.62 61.97
C GLY A 21 -28.31 1.29 61.20
N ARG A 22 -28.12 1.58 59.91
CA ARG A 22 -29.15 2.20 59.05
C ARG A 22 -28.87 1.85 57.59
N THR A 23 -29.46 0.78 57.09
CA THR A 23 -29.20 0.24 55.74
C THR A 23 -29.62 1.16 54.59
N SER A 24 -30.43 2.19 54.86
CA SER A 24 -30.74 3.26 53.90
C SER A 24 -29.57 4.22 53.65
N VAL A 25 -28.52 4.15 54.48
CA VAL A 25 -27.28 4.89 54.27
C VAL A 25 -26.26 3.93 53.66
N SER A 26 -26.05 4.06 52.36
CA SER A 26 -25.01 3.35 51.63
C SER A 26 -24.29 4.28 50.68
N ASN A 27 -23.08 3.88 50.27
CA ASN A 27 -22.34 4.51 49.20
C ASN A 27 -21.66 3.43 48.36
N SER A 28 -21.41 3.70 47.09
CA SER A 28 -20.70 2.77 46.21
C SER A 28 -19.56 3.45 45.45
N ILE A 29 -18.55 2.65 45.13
CA ILE A 29 -17.43 3.02 44.26
C ILE A 29 -17.35 1.96 43.16
N GLN A 30 -17.15 2.38 41.91
CA GLN A 30 -16.82 1.45 40.83
C GLN A 30 -15.33 1.51 40.51
N LEU A 31 -14.72 0.33 40.35
CA LEU A 31 -13.40 0.14 39.80
C LEU A 31 -13.54 -0.51 38.42
N THR A 32 -12.83 0.01 37.43
CA THR A 32 -12.86 -0.48 36.06
C THR A 32 -11.47 -0.81 35.56
N THR A 33 -11.35 -1.88 34.77
CA THR A 33 -10.11 -2.27 34.09
C THR A 33 -10.42 -2.62 32.65
N SER A 34 -9.58 -2.20 31.70
CA SER A 34 -9.74 -2.53 30.29
C SER A 34 -8.44 -3.06 29.68
N THR A 35 -8.56 -3.94 28.69
CA THR A 35 -7.43 -4.28 27.82
C THR A 35 -7.20 -3.20 26.76
N PRO A 36 -6.00 -3.11 26.18
CA PRO A 36 -5.76 -2.29 25.00
C PRO A 36 -6.73 -2.64 23.86
N PHE A 37 -7.14 -1.62 23.12
CA PHE A 37 -7.93 -1.72 21.91
C PHE A 37 -7.06 -1.35 20.71
N TYR A 38 -6.81 -2.33 19.83
CA TYR A 38 -6.04 -2.18 18.60
C TYR A 38 -6.98 -2.15 17.39
N ALA A 39 -6.85 -1.11 16.58
CA ALA A 39 -7.56 -0.97 15.31
C ALA A 39 -6.79 0.03 14.46
N PHE A 40 -6.88 -0.10 13.14
CA PHE A 40 -6.29 0.88 12.23
C PHE A 40 -7.00 0.87 10.88
N THR A 41 -6.74 1.92 10.10
CA THR A 41 -7.11 1.99 8.69
C THR A 41 -5.89 2.38 7.87
N ALA A 42 -5.85 1.95 6.61
CA ALA A 42 -4.80 2.38 5.69
C ALA A 42 -5.36 2.81 4.34
N GLN A 43 -4.66 3.75 3.70
CA GLN A 43 -4.98 4.21 2.36
C GLN A 43 -3.74 4.64 1.60
N ALA A 44 -3.70 4.38 0.29
CA ALA A 44 -2.65 4.89 -0.58
C ALA A 44 -3.10 6.17 -1.29
N GLN A 45 -2.18 7.12 -1.48
CA GLN A 45 -2.45 8.33 -2.25
C GLN A 45 -2.68 8.04 -3.75
N SER A 46 -2.09 6.95 -4.25
CA SER A 46 -2.25 6.48 -5.62
C SER A 46 -2.24 4.96 -5.61
N LEU A 47 -3.09 4.33 -6.42
CA LEU A 47 -3.15 2.88 -6.54
C LEU A 47 -2.50 2.39 -7.83
N THR A 48 -2.35 3.27 -8.82
CA THR A 48 -1.77 2.94 -10.12
C THR A 48 -0.70 3.94 -10.53
N SER A 49 0.28 3.48 -11.30
CA SER A 49 1.26 4.37 -11.93
C SER A 49 1.72 3.83 -13.28
N LEU A 50 2.07 4.75 -14.18
CA LEU A 50 2.70 4.46 -15.46
C LEU A 50 4.14 4.99 -15.38
N ILE A 51 5.13 4.11 -15.51
CA ILE A 51 6.54 4.40 -15.26
C ILE A 51 7.37 3.88 -16.43
N ASP A 52 8.35 4.67 -16.88
CA ASP A 52 9.30 4.23 -17.91
C ASP A 52 10.27 3.16 -17.35
N PRO A 53 10.70 2.17 -18.16
CA PRO A 53 11.74 1.24 -17.77
C PRO A 53 13.01 1.95 -17.29
N GLY A 54 13.54 1.55 -16.12
CA GLY A 54 14.70 2.17 -15.48
C GLY A 54 14.37 3.21 -14.42
N GLU A 55 13.14 3.70 -14.38
CA GLU A 55 12.69 4.68 -13.39
C GLU A 55 12.08 4.00 -12.16
N SER A 56 11.87 4.81 -11.10
CA SER A 56 11.21 4.36 -9.87
C SER A 56 10.02 5.25 -9.54
N PHE A 57 9.06 4.70 -8.80
CA PHE A 57 7.93 5.44 -8.27
C PHE A 57 7.70 5.12 -6.81
N ASN A 58 7.35 6.16 -6.06
CA ASN A 58 7.10 6.09 -4.63
C ASN A 58 5.60 6.16 -4.37
N TYR A 59 4.99 5.03 -4.01
CA TYR A 59 3.62 5.00 -3.50
C TYR A 59 3.61 5.40 -2.03
N THR A 60 2.99 6.54 -1.72
CA THR A 60 2.79 6.98 -0.33
C THR A 60 1.56 6.30 0.26
N ILE A 61 1.76 5.55 1.34
CA ILE A 61 0.70 4.90 2.11
C ILE A 61 0.58 5.60 3.47
N GLN A 62 -0.64 5.93 3.85
CA GLN A 62 -1.01 6.49 5.13
C GLN A 62 -1.66 5.42 6.00
N ILE A 63 -1.21 5.30 7.25
CA ILE A 63 -1.81 4.45 8.27
C ILE A 63 -2.32 5.34 9.40
N GLN A 64 -3.57 5.14 9.81
CA GLN A 64 -4.16 5.77 10.98
C GLN A 64 -4.41 4.72 12.07
N ASN A 65 -3.75 4.87 13.22
CA ASN A 65 -4.03 4.06 14.40
C ASN A 65 -5.33 4.56 15.05
N THR A 66 -6.42 3.83 14.85
CA THR A 66 -7.74 4.14 15.45
C THR A 66 -7.95 3.45 16.80
N GLY A 67 -6.93 2.74 17.28
CA GLY A 67 -6.85 2.15 18.61
C GLY A 67 -6.60 3.17 19.73
N ASN A 68 -6.67 2.69 20.97
CA ASN A 68 -6.38 3.49 22.18
C ASN A 68 -4.98 3.22 22.77
N ALA A 69 -4.18 2.38 22.12
CA ALA A 69 -2.81 2.05 22.50
C ALA A 69 -1.85 2.33 21.34
N VAL A 70 -0.59 2.62 21.68
CA VAL A 70 0.49 2.61 20.69
C VAL A 70 0.57 1.23 20.05
N ASP A 71 0.78 1.20 18.74
CA ASP A 71 0.88 -0.04 17.99
C ASP A 71 2.01 0.03 16.97
N THR A 72 2.53 -1.12 16.60
CA THR A 72 3.54 -1.27 15.55
C THR A 72 2.96 -2.14 14.44
N TYR A 73 3.00 -1.65 13.21
CA TYR A 73 2.47 -2.35 12.05
C TYR A 73 3.62 -2.96 11.26
N LEU A 74 3.63 -4.30 11.16
CA LEU A 74 4.55 -5.04 10.29
C LEU A 74 4.12 -4.89 8.84
N LEU A 75 5.07 -4.55 7.96
CA LEU A 75 4.86 -4.33 6.53
C LEU A 75 5.34 -5.53 5.73
N THR A 76 4.49 -6.04 4.85
CA THR A 76 4.85 -7.14 3.94
C THR A 76 4.35 -6.87 2.52
N CYS A 77 5.08 -7.37 1.53
CA CYS A 77 4.75 -7.24 0.11
C CYS A 77 4.64 -8.63 -0.51
N GLN A 78 3.61 -8.86 -1.32
CA GLN A 78 3.40 -10.08 -2.08
C GLN A 78 3.11 -9.77 -3.55
N GLY A 79 3.44 -10.71 -4.44
CA GLY A 79 3.15 -10.60 -5.88
C GLY A 79 4.17 -9.81 -6.71
N ALA A 80 5.19 -9.21 -6.09
CA ALA A 80 6.16 -8.36 -6.76
C ALA A 80 6.94 -9.06 -7.88
N LEU A 81 6.72 -8.60 -9.12
CA LEU A 81 7.57 -8.92 -10.28
C LEU A 81 8.73 -7.92 -10.39
N TYR A 82 8.50 -6.67 -9.99
CA TYR A 82 9.52 -5.63 -9.95
C TYR A 82 10.07 -5.43 -8.52
N PRO A 83 11.37 -5.10 -8.38
CA PRO A 83 11.96 -4.78 -7.07
C PRO A 83 11.15 -3.72 -6.33
N SER A 84 10.76 -4.07 -5.10
CA SER A 84 9.91 -3.24 -4.24
C SER A 84 10.51 -3.17 -2.84
N ILE A 85 10.66 -1.97 -2.29
CA ILE A 85 11.20 -1.74 -0.94
C ILE A 85 10.31 -0.79 -0.15
N PHE A 86 10.27 -0.98 1.16
CA PHE A 86 9.57 -0.11 2.09
C PHE A 86 10.54 0.93 2.65
N ARG A 87 10.17 2.20 2.55
CA ARG A 87 10.96 3.34 2.99
C ARG A 87 10.18 4.16 4.01
N ASN A 88 10.88 4.81 4.94
CA ASN A 88 10.21 5.75 5.84
C ASN A 88 9.67 6.99 5.10
N ALA A 89 8.80 7.77 5.74
CA ALA A 89 8.16 8.95 5.12
C ALA A 89 9.14 9.96 4.49
N SER A 90 10.36 10.06 5.03
CA SER A 90 11.41 10.96 4.53
C SER A 90 12.32 10.32 3.47
N ASP A 91 12.04 9.10 3.03
CA ASP A 91 12.83 8.32 2.08
C ASP A 91 14.33 8.22 2.43
N SER A 92 14.64 8.12 3.72
CA SER A 92 16.00 8.12 4.25
C SER A 92 16.49 6.75 4.70
N ALA A 93 15.58 5.82 5.00
CA ALA A 93 15.90 4.48 5.48
C ALA A 93 14.89 3.45 5.00
N ASP A 94 15.37 2.22 4.79
CA ASP A 94 14.51 1.05 4.61
C ASP A 94 13.89 0.68 5.95
N ILE A 95 12.61 0.30 5.92
CA ILE A 95 11.87 -0.12 7.11
C ILE A 95 11.14 -1.43 6.82
N THR A 96 10.82 -2.17 7.87
CA THR A 96 9.92 -3.35 7.78
C THR A 96 8.69 -3.19 8.66
N GLN A 97 8.63 -2.11 9.44
CA GLN A 97 7.56 -1.82 10.37
C GLN A 97 7.48 -0.32 10.65
N ILE A 98 6.33 0.14 11.13
CA ILE A 98 6.11 1.53 11.55
C ILE A 98 5.32 1.55 12.86
N THR A 99 5.78 2.34 13.83
CA THR A 99 5.14 2.50 15.14
C THR A 99 4.36 3.81 15.18
N ILE A 100 3.08 3.75 15.56
CA ILE A 100 2.18 4.91 15.55
C ILE A 100 1.46 4.99 16.90
N ASN A 101 1.47 6.17 17.53
CA ASN A 101 0.77 6.35 18.79
C ASN A 101 -0.75 6.23 18.60
N ALA A 102 -1.46 6.02 19.71
CA ALA A 102 -2.91 5.96 19.71
C ALA A 102 -3.51 7.22 19.09
N SER A 103 -4.50 7.05 18.20
CA SER A 103 -5.19 8.14 17.51
C SER A 103 -4.31 9.03 16.61
N GLU A 104 -3.06 8.63 16.33
CA GLU A 104 -2.18 9.31 15.39
C GLU A 104 -2.20 8.66 14.00
N THR A 105 -1.67 9.41 13.05
CA THR A 105 -1.52 9.01 11.66
C THR A 105 -0.09 9.22 11.24
N ASP A 106 0.48 8.24 10.55
CA ASP A 106 1.82 8.34 9.95
C ASP A 106 1.82 7.77 8.53
N THR A 107 2.91 7.98 7.79
CA THR A 107 3.06 7.52 6.42
C THR A 107 4.35 6.72 6.22
N PHE A 108 4.32 5.86 5.20
CA PHE A 108 5.51 5.23 4.66
C PHE A 108 5.42 5.17 3.14
N ILE A 109 6.55 4.83 2.51
CA ILE A 109 6.68 4.77 1.06
C ILE A 109 6.90 3.32 0.65
N VAL A 110 6.21 2.89 -0.40
CA VAL A 110 6.55 1.70 -1.19
C VAL A 110 7.22 2.18 -2.46
N GLN A 111 8.54 2.01 -2.54
CA GLN A 111 9.31 2.35 -3.73
C GLN A 111 9.38 1.14 -4.64
N VAL A 112 8.85 1.28 -5.86
CA VAL A 112 8.90 0.27 -6.91
C VAL A 112 9.85 0.76 -7.99
N THR A 113 10.85 -0.05 -8.34
CA THR A 113 11.84 0.26 -9.38
C THR A 113 11.64 -0.65 -10.58
N LEU A 114 11.40 -0.07 -11.75
CA LEU A 114 11.28 -0.83 -12.98
C LEU A 114 12.65 -1.15 -13.56
N PRO A 115 12.97 -2.43 -13.80
CA PRO A 115 14.15 -2.78 -14.56
C PRO A 115 14.16 -2.13 -15.95
N LEU A 116 15.35 -1.76 -16.46
CA LEU A 116 15.52 -1.31 -17.85
C LEU A 116 15.07 -2.35 -18.88
N THR A 117 14.97 -3.62 -18.47
CA THR A 117 14.55 -4.75 -19.30
C THR A 117 13.06 -5.05 -19.21
N SER A 118 12.26 -4.19 -18.57
CA SER A 118 10.81 -4.38 -18.48
C SER A 118 10.17 -4.41 -19.87
N THR A 119 9.19 -5.29 -20.03
CA THR A 119 8.48 -5.50 -21.30
C THR A 119 7.70 -4.26 -21.70
N ASN A 120 7.66 -3.94 -23.00
CA ASN A 120 6.77 -2.92 -23.57
C ASN A 120 5.30 -3.23 -23.25
N GLY A 121 4.60 -2.34 -22.54
CA GLY A 121 3.24 -2.59 -22.04
C GLY A 121 3.14 -3.65 -20.92
N GLY A 122 4.24 -3.93 -20.21
CA GLY A 122 4.25 -4.77 -19.02
C GLY A 122 3.48 -4.15 -17.84
N PHE A 123 3.05 -5.00 -16.92
CA PHE A 123 2.37 -4.60 -15.69
C PHE A 123 2.82 -5.49 -14.52
N ASP A 124 2.75 -4.94 -13.32
CA ASP A 124 2.98 -5.62 -12.05
C ASP A 124 1.90 -5.19 -11.05
N ALA A 125 1.39 -6.15 -10.28
CA ALA A 125 0.35 -5.93 -9.28
C ALA A 125 0.80 -6.56 -7.96
N ILE A 126 1.00 -5.71 -6.96
CA ILE A 126 1.51 -6.11 -5.65
C ILE A 126 0.48 -5.85 -4.57
N THR A 127 0.45 -6.73 -3.58
CA THR A 127 -0.38 -6.57 -2.38
C THR A 127 0.52 -6.20 -1.21
N ILE A 128 0.28 -5.02 -0.64
CA ILE A 128 0.92 -4.55 0.58
C ILE A 128 0.02 -4.90 1.74
N THR A 129 0.54 -5.59 2.74
CA THR A 129 -0.19 -5.95 3.96
C THR A 129 0.47 -5.33 5.17
N MET A 130 -0.35 -4.65 5.99
CA MET A 130 0.03 -4.12 7.27
C MET A 130 -0.64 -4.96 8.36
N THR A 131 0.13 -5.42 9.34
CA THR A 131 -0.39 -6.27 10.42
C THR A 131 -0.02 -5.67 11.77
N SER A 132 -0.99 -5.49 12.65
CA SER A 132 -0.76 -5.04 14.04
C SER A 132 0.07 -6.06 14.81
N ASP A 133 1.15 -5.60 15.45
CA ASP A 133 1.96 -6.41 16.38
C ASP A 133 1.24 -6.58 17.73
N GLY A 134 0.54 -5.55 18.19
CA GLY A 134 -0.27 -5.60 19.42
C GLY A 134 -1.42 -6.61 19.32
N ARG A 135 -1.94 -6.87 18.12
CA ARG A 135 -2.94 -7.90 17.84
C ARG A 135 -2.90 -8.36 16.38
N THR A 136 -2.21 -9.46 16.12
CA THR A 136 -1.98 -10.02 14.76
C THR A 136 -3.23 -10.44 13.98
N SER A 137 -4.39 -10.54 14.63
CA SER A 137 -5.68 -10.74 13.95
C SER A 137 -6.21 -9.46 13.28
N ILE A 138 -5.58 -8.31 13.51
CA ILE A 138 -5.92 -7.03 12.91
C ILE A 138 -4.89 -6.74 11.82
N SER A 139 -5.35 -6.74 10.57
CA SER A 139 -4.55 -6.46 9.38
C SER A 139 -5.40 -5.76 8.33
N ASP A 140 -4.73 -5.01 7.46
CA ASP A 140 -5.34 -4.35 6.30
C ASP A 140 -4.39 -4.49 5.09
N SER A 141 -4.94 -4.39 3.88
CA SER A 141 -4.16 -4.60 2.66
C SER A 141 -4.52 -3.63 1.54
N ILE A 142 -3.51 -3.21 0.79
CA ILE A 142 -3.66 -2.31 -0.37
C ILE A 142 -3.03 -2.98 -1.58
N GLU A 143 -3.76 -2.99 -2.70
CA GLU A 143 -3.24 -3.41 -4.00
C GLU A 143 -2.70 -2.20 -4.78
N LEU A 144 -1.48 -2.33 -5.29
CA LEU A 144 -0.81 -1.32 -6.12
C LEU A 144 -0.50 -1.93 -7.49
N THR A 145 -0.78 -1.19 -8.55
CA THR A 145 -0.51 -1.61 -9.94
C THR A 145 0.46 -0.66 -10.61
N THR A 146 1.54 -1.21 -11.16
CA THR A 146 2.56 -0.45 -11.88
C THR A 146 2.65 -0.95 -13.31
N SER A 147 2.61 -0.06 -14.30
CA SER A 147 2.70 -0.43 -15.72
C SER A 147 3.80 0.35 -16.45
N THR A 148 4.35 -0.23 -17.50
CA THR A 148 5.18 0.48 -18.50
C THR A 148 4.33 0.99 -19.65
N PRO A 149 4.69 2.10 -20.31
CA PRO A 149 4.03 2.55 -21.54
C PRO A 149 4.04 1.47 -22.64
N LEU A 150 3.01 1.50 -23.49
CA LEU A 150 2.93 0.67 -24.68
C LEU A 150 3.27 1.49 -25.92
N TYR A 151 4.43 1.22 -26.51
CA TYR A 151 4.83 1.77 -27.80
C TYR A 151 4.47 0.80 -28.93
N SER A 152 3.84 1.30 -29.98
CA SER A 152 3.59 0.54 -31.21
C SER A 152 3.83 1.40 -32.44
N PHE A 153 4.17 0.76 -33.57
CA PHE A 153 4.31 1.44 -34.84
C PHE A 153 3.47 0.77 -35.92
N THR A 154 2.84 1.60 -36.75
CA THR A 154 2.14 1.14 -37.94
C THR A 154 2.92 1.60 -39.16
N THR A 155 3.28 0.65 -40.03
CA THR A 155 3.88 0.94 -41.33
C THR A 155 2.77 0.99 -42.39
N GLN A 156 2.61 2.12 -43.07
CA GLN A 156 1.83 2.20 -44.29
C GLN A 156 2.75 2.44 -45.48
N ALA A 157 2.63 1.60 -46.51
CA ALA A 157 3.26 1.86 -47.80
C ALA A 157 2.54 3.02 -48.47
N GLN A 158 3.24 4.12 -48.74
CA GLN A 158 2.64 5.29 -49.41
C GLN A 158 2.45 5.05 -50.91
N SER A 159 3.31 4.20 -51.49
CA SER A 159 3.22 3.79 -52.88
C SER A 159 3.67 2.32 -52.99
N LEU A 160 2.74 1.44 -53.35
CA LEU A 160 3.02 0.03 -53.73
C LEU A 160 3.31 -0.13 -55.22
N THR A 161 3.16 0.94 -56.00
CA THR A 161 3.50 0.96 -57.42
C THR A 161 4.94 1.43 -57.59
N ALA A 162 5.77 0.58 -58.17
CA ALA A 162 7.09 0.96 -58.63
C ALA A 162 7.10 0.99 -60.15
N THR A 163 7.50 2.12 -60.72
CA THR A 163 7.75 2.24 -62.16
C THR A 163 9.25 2.21 -62.38
N LEU A 164 9.74 1.23 -63.16
CA LEU A 164 11.13 1.18 -63.59
C LEU A 164 11.26 1.94 -64.91
N ASN A 165 12.08 3.00 -64.94
CA ASN A 165 12.39 3.66 -66.21
C ASN A 165 13.49 2.89 -66.95
N PRO A 166 13.51 2.87 -68.30
CA PRO A 166 14.59 2.24 -69.06
C PRO A 166 15.96 2.82 -68.64
N GLY A 167 16.86 1.96 -68.14
CA GLY A 167 18.19 2.34 -67.65
C GLY A 167 18.34 2.41 -66.13
N GLU A 168 17.26 2.33 -65.33
CA GLU A 168 17.36 2.21 -63.88
C GLU A 168 17.42 0.74 -63.43
N SER A 169 18.25 0.44 -62.42
CA SER A 169 18.43 -0.93 -61.88
C SER A 169 17.83 -1.14 -60.48
N LYS A 170 17.13 -0.14 -59.92
CA LYS A 170 16.63 -0.18 -58.53
C LYS A 170 15.21 0.39 -58.42
N LEU A 171 14.31 -0.36 -57.75
CA LEU A 171 13.00 0.12 -57.33
C LEU A 171 13.14 1.16 -56.20
N LYS A 172 12.31 2.21 -56.23
CA LYS A 172 12.10 3.12 -55.10
C LYS A 172 10.73 2.86 -54.49
N ILE A 173 10.68 2.50 -53.21
CA ILE A 173 9.44 2.35 -52.43
C ILE A 173 9.51 3.39 -51.30
N GLN A 174 8.41 4.11 -51.08
CA GLN A 174 8.27 5.04 -49.96
C GLN A 174 7.32 4.45 -48.91
N ALA A 175 7.76 4.45 -47.66
CA ALA A 175 6.97 4.02 -46.52
C ALA A 175 6.91 5.17 -45.50
N GLN A 176 5.76 5.32 -44.84
CA GLN A 176 5.61 6.20 -43.70
C GLN A 176 5.48 5.35 -42.44
N GLN A 177 6.20 5.74 -41.39
CA GLN A 177 6.06 5.18 -40.05
C GLN A 177 5.35 6.19 -39.16
N GLN A 178 4.34 5.74 -38.42
CA GLN A 178 3.73 6.50 -37.32
C GLN A 178 3.87 5.71 -36.03
N ILE A 179 4.38 6.37 -34.98
CA ILE A 179 4.53 5.83 -33.62
C ILE A 179 3.29 6.22 -32.81
N HIS A 180 2.72 5.25 -32.10
CA HIS A 180 1.61 5.45 -31.17
C HIS A 180 2.06 5.05 -29.76
N ILE A 181 1.65 5.83 -28.75
CA ILE A 181 1.95 5.61 -27.32
C ILE A 181 0.59 5.49 -26.62
N TYR A 182 0.41 4.43 -25.84
CA TYR A 182 -0.83 4.13 -25.10
C TYR A 182 -0.54 3.92 -23.62
#